data_AF-A0A382LDA1-F1
#
_entry.id   AF-A0A382LDA1-F1
#
_cell.length_a   1.000
_cell.length_b   1.000
_cell.length_c   1.000
_cell.angle_alpha   90.00
_cell.angle_beta   90.00
_cell.angle_gamma   90.00
#
_symmetry.space_group_name_H-M   'P 1'
#
loop_
_entity.id
_entity.type
_entity.pdbx_description
1 polymer ?
#
loop_
_entity_poly.entity_id
_entity_poly.type
_entity_poly.pdbx_seq_one_letter_code
_entity_poly.pdbx_strand_id
1 'polypeptide(L)'
;IYAKLLEEKTGFMSQNLTLVFYFGIIFTSLVITFARPGLYALNPIYEIAAPVTIILSFEVFLSVFTNIFLLSLAGVEKVDKFENSTFKDYIKSKLFFPQTIRLIQTSIYVLILTVGLLILVGFGSSDQELLLFWASIALVTQIPLVCILYYLVRKNITIKLEIPSIIKFLLTAIGVFGLTHVLTTQFLVYSPDITSFIPNVLMFASFGVGLYIIITYLIDNKIRNLVHAIIYEIKTKKS
;
A
#
# COMPACT_ATOMS: atom_id res chain seq x y z
N ILE A 1 -8.26 -7.68 -11.14
CA ILE A 1 -7.62 -9.00 -10.85
C ILE A 1 -8.65 -10.11 -10.90
N TYR A 2 -9.72 -10.03 -10.10
CA TYR A 2 -10.82 -11.00 -10.06
C TYR A 2 -11.35 -11.43 -11.45
N ALA A 3 -11.83 -10.50 -12.28
CA ALA A 3 -12.36 -10.80 -13.62
C ALA A 3 -11.36 -11.53 -14.55
N LYS A 4 -10.06 -11.21 -14.46
CA LYS A 4 -9.02 -11.80 -15.31
C LYS A 4 -8.51 -13.16 -14.80
N LEU A 5 -8.72 -13.47 -13.52
CA LEU A 5 -8.42 -14.80 -12.97
C LEU A 5 -9.55 -15.79 -13.25
N LEU A 6 -10.80 -15.31 -13.35
CA LEU A 6 -11.94 -16.10 -13.84
C LEU A 6 -11.74 -16.58 -15.30
N GLU A 7 -10.95 -15.86 -16.09
CA GLU A 7 -10.55 -16.23 -17.47
C GLU A 7 -9.40 -17.26 -17.55
N GLU A 8 -9.00 -17.90 -16.44
CA GLU A 8 -7.95 -18.96 -16.38
C GLU A 8 -6.57 -18.59 -16.98
N LYS A 9 -6.21 -17.29 -17.06
CA LYS A 9 -4.88 -16.84 -17.50
C LYS A 9 -3.85 -16.92 -16.37
N THR A 10 -3.24 -18.10 -16.22
CA THR A 10 -2.19 -18.42 -15.25
C THR A 10 -0.89 -17.66 -15.54
N GLY A 11 -0.78 -16.44 -14.99
CA GLY A 11 0.43 -15.60 -15.14
C GLY A 11 0.17 -14.11 -14.91
N PHE A 12 -1.10 -13.68 -15.03
CA PHE A 12 -1.51 -12.28 -14.87
C PHE A 12 -1.23 -11.73 -13.46
N MET A 13 -1.40 -12.56 -12.42
CA MET A 13 -1.14 -12.17 -11.03
C MET A 13 0.31 -11.76 -10.79
N SER A 14 1.27 -12.51 -11.35
CA SER A 14 2.70 -12.25 -11.18
C SER A 14 3.12 -10.92 -11.80
N GLN A 15 2.62 -10.61 -13.00
CA GLN A 15 2.93 -9.34 -13.66
C GLN A 15 2.34 -8.13 -12.94
N ASN A 16 1.10 -8.26 -12.44
CA ASN A 16 0.48 -7.19 -11.66
C ASN A 16 1.18 -6.96 -10.33
N LEU A 17 1.68 -8.01 -9.68
CA LEU A 17 2.29 -7.87 -8.36
C LEU A 17 3.56 -7.01 -8.41
N THR A 18 4.39 -7.13 -9.45
CA THR A 18 5.54 -6.23 -9.66
C THR A 18 5.11 -4.76 -9.83
N LEU A 19 4.00 -4.50 -10.53
CA LEU A 19 3.48 -3.14 -10.70
C LEU A 19 2.85 -2.61 -9.41
N VAL A 20 2.24 -3.47 -8.60
CA VAL A 20 1.76 -3.12 -7.26
C VAL A 20 2.93 -2.71 -6.37
N PHE A 21 4.07 -3.41 -6.43
CA PHE A 21 5.29 -2.97 -5.76
C PHE A 21 5.78 -1.63 -6.30
N TYR A 22 5.82 -1.43 -7.61
CA TYR A 22 6.22 -0.16 -8.22
C TYR A 22 5.42 1.03 -7.68
N PHE A 23 4.08 0.95 -7.79
CA PHE A 23 3.19 2.02 -7.33
C PHE A 23 3.13 2.12 -5.80
N GLY A 24 3.13 1.00 -5.09
CA GLY A 24 3.11 1.02 -3.63
C GLY A 24 4.38 1.64 -3.05
N ILE A 25 5.56 1.33 -3.60
CA ILE A 25 6.83 1.93 -3.15
C ILE A 25 6.82 3.45 -3.37
N ILE A 26 6.46 3.93 -4.57
CA ILE A 26 6.44 5.39 -4.83
C ILE A 26 5.45 6.12 -3.93
N PHE A 27 4.25 5.57 -3.69
CA PHE A 27 3.27 6.21 -2.82
C PHE A 27 3.68 6.19 -1.35
N THR A 28 4.22 5.07 -0.86
CA THR A 28 4.73 4.99 0.51
C THR A 28 5.90 5.96 0.71
N SER A 29 6.86 6.02 -0.21
CA SER A 29 7.97 6.98 -0.12
C SER A 29 7.51 8.44 -0.18
N LEU A 30 6.51 8.76 -1.01
CA LEU A 30 5.90 10.08 -1.04
C LEU A 30 5.29 10.44 0.33
N VAL A 31 4.47 9.56 0.90
CA VAL A 31 3.83 9.79 2.20
C VAL A 31 4.87 9.97 3.31
N ILE A 32 5.94 9.16 3.30
CA ILE A 32 7.02 9.26 4.30
C ILE A 32 7.76 10.61 4.18
N THR A 33 8.20 10.97 2.97
CA THR A 33 8.96 12.21 2.75
C THR A 33 8.14 13.45 3.08
N PHE A 34 6.86 13.45 2.73
CA PHE A 34 5.96 14.58 2.92
C PHE A 34 5.09 14.47 4.18
N ALA A 35 5.40 13.58 5.13
CA ALA A 35 4.58 13.39 6.34
C ALA A 35 4.41 14.70 7.12
N ARG A 36 5.51 15.42 7.42
CA ARG A 36 5.44 16.73 8.11
C ARG A 36 4.80 17.83 7.25
N PRO A 37 5.28 18.10 6.01
CA PRO A 37 4.65 19.11 5.15
C PRO A 37 3.16 18.87 4.90
N GLY A 38 2.78 17.61 4.67
CA GLY A 38 1.40 17.22 4.41
C GLY A 38 0.49 17.45 5.62
N LEU A 39 0.95 17.10 6.82
CA LEU A 39 0.20 17.38 8.05
C LEU A 39 0.11 18.87 8.34
N TYR A 40 1.20 19.62 8.15
CA TYR A 40 1.19 21.08 8.30
C TYR A 40 0.22 21.75 7.33
N ALA A 41 0.15 21.28 6.08
CA ALA A 41 -0.80 21.81 5.08
C ALA A 41 -2.26 21.64 5.51
N LEU A 42 -2.58 20.61 6.31
CA LEU A 42 -3.90 20.41 6.89
C LEU A 42 -4.11 21.33 8.10
N ASN A 43 -3.17 21.28 9.05
CA ASN A 43 -3.12 22.17 10.20
C ASN A 43 -1.70 22.13 10.80
N PRO A 44 -1.05 23.29 11.08
CA PRO A 44 0.27 23.32 11.71
C PRO A 44 0.40 22.49 12.98
N ILE A 45 -0.68 22.37 13.78
CA ILE A 45 -0.68 21.59 15.03
C ILE A 45 -0.47 20.09 14.76
N TYR A 46 -0.81 19.60 13.56
CA TYR A 46 -0.71 18.17 13.24
C TYR A 46 0.70 17.71 12.87
N GLU A 47 1.67 18.61 12.67
CA GLU A 47 3.04 18.24 12.29
C GLU A 47 3.65 17.19 13.23
N ILE A 48 3.30 17.27 14.52
CA ILE A 48 3.76 16.35 15.57
C ILE A 48 3.33 14.88 15.33
N ALA A 49 2.26 14.65 14.56
CA ALA A 49 1.77 13.33 14.19
C ALA A 49 2.49 12.70 12.98
N ALA A 50 3.55 13.32 12.46
CA ALA A 50 4.32 12.77 11.34
C ALA A 50 4.80 11.32 11.56
N PRO A 51 5.30 10.92 12.76
CA PRO A 51 5.65 9.52 13.02
C PRO A 51 4.47 8.55 12.85
N VAL A 52 3.26 8.96 13.23
CA VAL A 52 2.02 8.17 13.07
C VAL A 52 1.74 7.94 11.60
N THR A 53 1.84 8.99 10.78
CA THR A 53 1.64 8.93 9.32
C THR A 53 2.64 8.00 8.65
N ILE A 54 3.90 8.03 9.08
CA ILE A 54 4.95 7.13 8.57
C ILE A 54 4.59 5.67 8.89
N ILE A 55 4.19 5.35 10.13
CA ILE A 55 3.81 3.98 10.51
C ILE A 55 2.60 3.49 9.69
N LEU A 56 1.57 4.33 9.56
CA LEU A 56 0.37 4.00 8.77
C LEU A 56 0.67 3.83 7.28
N SER A 57 1.67 4.52 6.73
CA SER A 57 2.06 4.32 5.33
C SER A 57 2.48 2.87 5.03
N PHE A 58 3.12 2.20 5.99
CA PHE A 58 3.46 0.77 5.89
C PHE A 58 2.24 -0.12 6.09
N GLU A 59 1.37 0.22 7.05
CA GLU A 59 0.13 -0.53 7.27
C GLU A 59 -0.74 -0.52 6.00
N VAL A 60 -0.95 0.65 5.42
CA VAL A 60 -1.74 0.82 4.20
C VAL A 60 -1.10 0.06 3.03
N PHE A 61 0.22 0.11 2.88
CA PHE A 61 0.94 -0.67 1.88
C PHE A 61 0.68 -2.18 2.05
N LEU A 62 0.72 -2.70 3.27
CA LEU A 62 0.39 -4.09 3.58
C LEU A 62 -1.09 -4.40 3.34
N SER A 63 -2.01 -3.48 3.64
CA SER A 63 -3.45 -3.63 3.36
C SER A 63 -3.77 -3.81 1.88
N VAL A 64 -3.02 -3.17 0.99
CA VAL A 64 -3.13 -3.35 -0.46
C VAL A 64 -2.85 -4.80 -0.84
N PHE A 65 -1.82 -5.43 -0.27
CA PHE A 65 -1.54 -6.85 -0.47
C PHE A 65 -2.63 -7.76 0.09
N THR A 66 -3.14 -7.47 1.29
CA THR A 66 -4.28 -8.20 1.87
C THR A 66 -5.45 -8.24 0.89
N ASN A 67 -5.86 -7.09 0.36
CA ASN A 67 -6.99 -7.01 -0.58
C ASN A 67 -6.70 -7.77 -1.88
N ILE A 68 -5.49 -7.64 -2.44
CA ILE A 68 -5.08 -8.36 -3.64
C ILE A 68 -5.10 -9.87 -3.42
N PHE A 69 -4.61 -10.37 -2.29
CA PHE A 69 -4.59 -11.79 -1.97
C PHE A 69 -5.98 -12.36 -1.77
N LEU A 70 -6.86 -11.64 -1.08
CA LEU A 70 -8.27 -12.03 -0.93
C LEU A 70 -8.98 -12.12 -2.28
N LEU A 71 -8.82 -11.10 -3.13
CA LEU A 71 -9.41 -11.10 -4.48
C LEU A 71 -8.85 -12.23 -5.36
N SER A 72 -7.57 -12.54 -5.23
CA SER A 72 -6.94 -13.62 -5.98
C SER A 72 -7.42 -15.00 -5.52
N LEU A 73 -7.58 -15.21 -4.21
CA LEU A 73 -8.13 -16.44 -3.66
C LEU A 73 -9.59 -16.65 -4.07
N ALA A 74 -10.41 -15.59 -4.01
CA ALA A 74 -11.78 -15.61 -4.49
C ALA A 74 -11.85 -15.89 -6.01
N GLY A 75 -10.94 -15.31 -6.79
CA GLY A 75 -10.92 -15.47 -8.25
C GLY A 75 -10.56 -16.86 -8.76
N VAL A 76 -10.01 -17.73 -7.91
CA VAL A 76 -9.69 -19.14 -8.26
C VAL A 76 -10.64 -20.14 -7.60
N GLU A 77 -11.69 -19.66 -6.93
CA GLU A 77 -12.70 -20.52 -6.32
C GLU A 77 -13.64 -21.10 -7.38
N LYS A 78 -14.04 -22.35 -7.19
CA LYS A 78 -14.94 -23.09 -8.09
C LYS A 78 -16.17 -23.65 -7.36
N VAL A 79 -16.36 -23.36 -6.08
CA VAL A 79 -17.51 -23.86 -5.28
C VAL A 79 -18.86 -23.57 -5.95
N ASP A 80 -19.01 -22.41 -6.60
CA ASP A 80 -20.26 -22.04 -7.31
C ASP A 80 -20.46 -22.78 -8.65
N LYS A 81 -19.46 -23.55 -9.12
CA LYS A 81 -19.55 -24.32 -10.37
C LYS A 81 -20.21 -25.69 -10.18
N PHE A 82 -20.36 -26.17 -8.94
CA PHE A 82 -20.92 -27.48 -8.66
C PHE A 82 -22.38 -27.35 -8.20
N GLU A 83 -23.30 -27.99 -8.91
CA GLU A 83 -24.75 -27.91 -8.61
C GLU A 83 -25.12 -28.44 -7.22
N ASN A 84 -24.29 -29.32 -6.63
CA ASN A 84 -24.55 -29.98 -5.34
C ASN A 84 -23.66 -29.47 -4.19
N SER A 85 -23.09 -28.27 -4.28
CA SER A 85 -22.26 -27.72 -3.20
C SER A 85 -23.07 -27.48 -1.92
N THR A 86 -22.59 -28.03 -0.81
CA THR A 86 -23.25 -27.88 0.50
C THR A 86 -22.78 -26.61 1.22
N PHE A 87 -23.56 -26.14 2.21
CA PHE A 87 -23.17 -25.01 3.05
C PHE A 87 -21.79 -25.19 3.74
N LYS A 88 -21.45 -26.43 4.09
CA LYS A 88 -20.13 -26.78 4.66
C LYS A 88 -18.99 -26.56 3.66
N ASP A 89 -19.25 -26.79 2.37
CA ASP A 89 -18.28 -26.55 1.30
C ASP A 89 -18.04 -25.05 1.10
N TYR A 90 -19.10 -24.23 1.22
CA TYR A 90 -18.98 -22.77 1.19
C TYR A 90 -18.14 -22.22 2.35
N ILE A 91 -18.39 -22.65 3.60
CA ILE A 91 -17.61 -22.16 4.75
C ILE A 91 -16.11 -22.45 4.60
N LYS A 92 -15.76 -23.60 4.00
CA LYS A 92 -14.37 -24.00 3.78
C LYS A 92 -13.77 -23.45 2.49
N SER A 93 -14.58 -22.86 1.62
CA SER A 93 -14.14 -22.30 0.35
C SER A 93 -13.22 -21.10 0.53
N LYS A 94 -12.48 -20.78 -0.53
CA LYS A 94 -11.63 -19.58 -0.65
C LYS A 94 -12.45 -18.28 -0.78
N LEU A 95 -13.78 -18.37 -0.89
CA LEU A 95 -14.67 -17.21 -0.76
C LEU A 95 -14.87 -16.81 0.70
N PHE A 96 -15.04 -17.78 1.60
CA PHE A 96 -15.35 -17.50 3.00
C PHE A 96 -14.13 -17.59 3.91
N PHE A 97 -13.32 -18.65 3.82
CA PHE A 97 -12.23 -18.90 4.76
C PHE A 97 -11.20 -17.75 4.85
N PRO A 98 -10.70 -17.18 3.74
CA PRO A 98 -9.78 -16.03 3.81
C PRO A 98 -10.42 -14.78 4.40
N GLN A 99 -11.73 -14.57 4.17
CA GLN A 99 -12.48 -13.46 4.75
C GLN A 99 -12.68 -13.66 6.26
N THR A 100 -12.91 -14.89 6.71
CA THR A 100 -12.97 -15.25 8.13
C THR A 100 -11.64 -14.97 8.84
N ILE A 101 -10.49 -15.23 8.20
CA ILE A 101 -9.17 -14.88 8.76
C ILE A 101 -9.04 -13.36 8.95
N ARG A 102 -9.45 -12.58 7.95
CA ARG A 102 -9.47 -11.11 8.06
C ARG A 102 -10.38 -10.65 9.19
N LEU A 103 -11.56 -11.24 9.33
CA LEU A 103 -12.50 -10.93 10.41
C LEU A 103 -11.88 -11.23 11.78
N ILE A 104 -11.23 -12.38 11.96
CA ILE A 104 -10.53 -12.73 13.20
C ILE A 104 -9.44 -11.71 13.53
N GLN A 105 -8.59 -11.34 12.55
CA GLN A 105 -7.57 -10.32 12.77
C GLN A 105 -8.19 -8.96 13.15
N THR A 106 -9.29 -8.56 12.50
CA THR A 106 -9.97 -7.29 12.81
C THR A 106 -10.54 -7.31 14.22
N SER A 107 -11.15 -8.42 14.65
CA SER A 107 -11.63 -8.58 16.03
C SER A 107 -10.50 -8.50 17.06
N ILE A 108 -9.37 -9.17 16.79
CA ILE A 108 -8.18 -9.10 17.65
C ILE A 108 -7.64 -7.67 17.71
N TYR A 109 -7.53 -7.00 16.56
CA TYR A 109 -7.10 -5.61 16.45
C TYR A 109 -7.97 -4.67 17.30
N VAL A 110 -9.29 -4.74 17.13
CA VAL A 110 -10.24 -3.90 17.88
C VAL A 110 -10.15 -4.17 19.39
N LEU A 111 -10.02 -5.44 19.79
CA LEU A 111 -9.87 -5.81 21.20
C LEU A 111 -8.60 -5.22 21.81
N ILE A 112 -7.45 -5.45 21.17
CA ILE A 112 -6.15 -4.93 21.66
C ILE A 112 -6.17 -3.40 21.70
N LEU A 113 -6.69 -2.76 20.65
CA LEU A 113 -6.80 -1.32 20.59
C LEU A 113 -7.65 -0.77 21.72
N THR A 114 -8.84 -1.33 21.94
CA THR A 114 -9.78 -0.86 22.97
C THR A 114 -9.19 -1.01 24.37
N VAL A 115 -8.65 -2.18 24.69
CA VAL A 115 -8.02 -2.43 25.99
C VAL A 115 -6.81 -1.52 26.20
N GLY A 116 -5.95 -1.39 25.19
CA GLY A 116 -4.77 -0.52 25.28
C GLY A 116 -5.13 0.94 25.46
N LEU A 117 -6.09 1.48 24.70
CA LEU A 117 -6.52 2.87 24.84
C LEU A 117 -7.13 3.14 26.21
N LEU A 118 -7.95 2.23 26.76
CA LEU A 118 -8.50 2.38 28.11
C LEU A 118 -7.39 2.48 29.16
N ILE A 119 -6.33 1.69 29.01
CA ILE A 119 -5.18 1.71 29.92
C ILE A 119 -4.40 3.02 29.78
N LEU A 120 -4.04 3.43 28.55
CA LEU A 120 -3.23 4.64 28.32
C LEU A 120 -3.97 5.91 28.76
N VAL A 121 -5.27 6.01 28.49
CA VAL A 121 -6.09 7.13 28.97
C VAL A 121 -6.13 7.16 30.50
N GLY A 122 -6.23 5.99 31.15
CA GLY A 122 -6.15 5.87 32.61
C GLY A 122 -4.82 6.37 33.21
N PHE A 123 -3.73 6.33 32.45
CA PHE A 123 -2.43 6.87 32.85
C PHE A 123 -2.20 8.34 32.49
N GLY A 124 -3.16 8.99 31.83
CA GLY A 124 -3.01 10.38 31.39
C GLY A 124 -2.02 10.56 30.24
N SER A 125 -1.83 9.53 29.41
CA SER A 125 -1.02 9.62 28.19
C SER A 125 -1.48 10.73 27.25
N SER A 126 -0.54 11.34 26.53
CA SER A 126 -0.84 12.39 25.55
C SER A 126 -1.55 11.85 24.32
N ASP A 127 -2.28 12.70 23.60
CA ASP A 127 -2.95 12.34 22.33
C ASP A 127 -1.96 11.75 21.30
N GLN A 128 -0.73 12.25 21.29
CA GLN A 128 0.32 11.73 20.42
C GLN A 128 0.70 10.28 20.77
N GLU A 129 0.82 9.95 22.05
CA GLU A 129 1.09 8.58 22.51
C GLU A 129 -0.05 7.63 22.14
N LEU A 130 -1.31 8.09 22.28
CA LEU A 130 -2.48 7.31 21.88
C LEU A 130 -2.48 7.02 20.38
N LEU A 131 -2.17 8.01 19.54
CA LEU A 131 -2.09 7.84 18.09
C LEU A 131 -0.93 6.93 17.67
N LEU A 132 0.23 7.05 18.31
CA LEU A 132 1.38 6.18 18.09
C LEU A 132 1.05 4.72 18.45
N PHE A 133 0.36 4.51 19.58
CA PHE A 133 -0.10 3.19 19.99
C PHE A 133 -1.08 2.61 18.95
N TRP A 134 -2.07 3.39 18.54
CA TRP A 134 -3.04 2.97 17.52
C TRP A 134 -2.39 2.55 16.20
N ALA A 135 -1.52 3.41 15.65
CA ALA A 135 -0.83 3.11 14.39
C ALA A 135 0.08 1.88 14.50
N SER A 136 0.74 1.70 15.65
CA SER A 136 1.60 0.54 15.90
C SER A 136 0.78 -0.76 15.94
N ILE A 137 -0.34 -0.79 16.66
CA ILE A 137 -1.23 -1.95 16.71
C ILE A 137 -1.83 -2.26 15.33
N ALA A 138 -2.20 -1.22 14.56
CA ALA A 138 -2.67 -1.39 13.19
C ALA A 138 -1.61 -2.11 12.33
N LEU A 139 -0.37 -1.62 12.32
CA LEU A 139 0.72 -2.23 11.56
C LEU A 139 1.06 -3.65 12.05
N VAL A 140 1.21 -3.84 13.36
CA VAL A 140 1.61 -5.13 13.96
C VAL A 140 0.59 -6.22 13.70
N THR A 141 -0.71 -5.91 13.77
CA THR A 141 -1.76 -6.90 13.48
C THR A 141 -1.91 -7.17 11.97
N GLN A 142 -1.54 -6.22 11.12
CA GLN A 142 -1.62 -6.37 9.67
C GLN A 142 -0.52 -7.27 9.09
N ILE A 143 0.69 -7.26 9.66
CA ILE A 143 1.83 -8.08 9.20
C ILE A 143 1.48 -9.59 9.18
N PRO A 144 1.00 -10.21 10.27
CA PRO A 144 0.62 -11.62 10.28
C PRO A 144 -0.46 -11.96 9.25
N LEU A 145 -1.48 -11.09 9.10
CA LEU A 145 -2.57 -11.30 8.14
C LEU A 145 -2.04 -11.41 6.71
N VAL A 146 -1.19 -10.46 6.29
CA VAL A 146 -0.59 -10.49 4.95
C VAL A 146 0.25 -11.75 4.75
N CYS A 147 1.05 -12.15 5.74
CA CYS A 147 1.88 -13.34 5.67
C CYS A 147 1.04 -14.62 5.51
N ILE A 148 -0.03 -14.76 6.30
CA ILE A 148 -0.96 -15.91 6.23
C ILE A 148 -1.65 -15.94 4.85
N LEU A 149 -2.15 -14.80 4.38
CA LEU A 149 -2.82 -14.72 3.08
C LEU A 149 -1.85 -14.99 1.92
N TYR A 150 -0.62 -14.48 1.98
CA TYR A 150 0.41 -14.78 1.00
C TYR A 150 0.70 -16.28 0.91
N TYR A 151 0.83 -16.95 2.06
CA TYR A 151 1.01 -18.40 2.13
C TYR A 151 -0.17 -19.14 1.46
N LEU A 152 -1.41 -18.73 1.76
CA LEU A 152 -2.60 -19.33 1.15
C LEU A 152 -2.66 -19.11 -0.37
N VAL A 153 -2.30 -17.93 -0.86
CA VAL A 153 -2.24 -17.66 -2.31
C VAL A 153 -1.18 -18.55 -2.96
N ARG A 154 0.03 -18.63 -2.40
CA ARG A 154 1.14 -19.45 -2.94
C ARG A 154 0.80 -20.92 -3.04
N LYS A 155 -0.05 -21.44 -2.14
CA LYS A 155 -0.54 -22.83 -2.19
C LYS A 155 -1.46 -23.08 -3.40
N ASN A 156 -2.13 -22.06 -3.91
CA ASN A 156 -3.18 -22.19 -4.93
C ASN A 156 -2.81 -21.56 -6.29
N ILE A 157 -1.85 -20.63 -6.32
CA ILE A 157 -1.49 -19.82 -7.48
C ILE A 157 0.03 -19.71 -7.55
N THR A 158 0.59 -19.93 -8.73
CA THR A 158 2.02 -19.73 -9.00
C THR A 158 2.34 -18.23 -9.06
N ILE A 159 2.96 -17.72 -7.99
CA ILE A 159 3.46 -16.33 -7.94
C ILE A 159 4.94 -16.32 -8.32
N LYS A 160 5.31 -15.62 -9.40
CA LYS A 160 6.69 -15.32 -9.77
C LYS A 160 6.95 -13.84 -9.57
N LEU A 161 7.56 -13.50 -8.44
CA LEU A 161 8.01 -12.13 -8.17
C LEU A 161 9.26 -11.83 -8.98
N GLU A 162 9.26 -10.71 -9.69
CA GLU A 162 10.45 -10.17 -10.35
C GLU A 162 11.27 -9.35 -9.36
N ILE A 163 11.89 -10.05 -8.41
CA ILE A 163 12.70 -9.47 -7.34
C ILE A 163 13.74 -8.45 -7.85
N PRO A 164 14.46 -8.68 -8.98
CA PRO A 164 15.41 -7.71 -9.48
C PRO A 164 14.79 -6.33 -9.80
N SER A 165 13.57 -6.31 -10.36
CA SER A 165 12.85 -5.06 -10.63
C SER A 165 12.40 -4.39 -9.34
N ILE A 166 11.88 -5.16 -8.37
CA ILE A 166 11.45 -4.63 -7.07
C ILE A 166 12.63 -3.99 -6.31
N ILE A 167 13.81 -4.61 -6.35
CA ILE A 167 15.03 -4.04 -5.74
C ILE A 167 15.40 -2.71 -6.41
N LYS A 168 15.37 -2.63 -7.74
CA LYS A 168 15.62 -1.37 -8.47
C LYS A 168 14.65 -0.27 -8.04
N PHE A 169 13.36 -0.60 -7.90
CA PHE A 169 12.33 0.34 -7.46
C PHE A 169 12.61 0.84 -6.05
N LEU A 170 12.98 -0.05 -5.12
CA LEU A 170 13.28 0.30 -3.75
C LEU A 170 14.53 1.18 -3.62
N LEU A 171 15.63 0.81 -4.30
CA LEU A 171 16.86 1.61 -4.32
C LEU A 171 16.64 2.99 -4.95
N THR A 172 15.89 3.05 -6.05
CA THR A 172 15.53 4.32 -6.68
C THR A 172 14.70 5.17 -5.73
N ALA A 173 13.71 4.58 -5.04
CA ALA A 173 12.88 5.32 -4.11
C ALA A 173 13.71 5.91 -2.96
N ILE A 174 14.59 5.12 -2.34
CA ILE A 174 15.48 5.59 -1.27
C ILE A 174 16.34 6.76 -1.75
N GLY A 175 16.96 6.65 -2.93
CA GLY A 175 17.81 7.71 -3.48
C GLY A 175 17.03 8.98 -3.79
N VAL A 176 15.93 8.86 -4.54
CA VAL A 176 15.14 10.00 -5.03
C VAL A 176 14.40 10.70 -3.89
N PHE A 177 13.70 9.95 -3.04
CA PHE A 177 12.94 10.52 -1.94
C PHE A 177 13.81 10.90 -0.75
N GLY A 178 15.00 10.29 -0.59
CA GLY A 178 16.04 10.78 0.30
C GLY A 178 16.59 12.14 -0.13
N LEU A 179 16.92 12.29 -1.43
CA LEU A 179 17.31 13.60 -1.99
C LEU A 179 16.18 14.63 -1.83
N THR A 180 14.95 14.24 -2.18
CA THR A 180 13.77 15.12 -2.06
C THR A 180 13.57 15.56 -0.61
N HIS A 181 13.76 14.65 0.36
CA HIS A 181 13.69 15.00 1.78
C HIS A 181 14.74 16.05 2.16
N VAL A 182 16.00 15.88 1.76
CA VAL A 182 17.07 16.87 2.00
C VAL A 182 16.74 18.21 1.35
N LEU A 183 16.21 18.22 0.13
CA LEU A 183 15.80 19.46 -0.54
C LEU A 183 14.64 20.13 0.21
N THR A 184 13.65 19.37 0.65
CA THR A 184 12.52 19.93 1.40
C THR A 184 12.95 20.50 2.75
N THR A 185 13.88 19.87 3.46
CA THR A 185 14.34 20.40 4.76
C THR A 185 15.16 21.68 4.61
N GLN A 186 15.81 21.90 3.46
CA GLN A 186 16.60 23.11 3.20
C GLN A 186 15.81 24.24 2.54
N PHE A 187 14.88 23.91 1.64
CA PHE A 187 14.28 24.89 0.73
C PHE A 187 12.76 25.02 0.86
N LEU A 188 12.05 24.10 1.53
CA LEU A 188 10.61 24.23 1.72
C LEU A 188 10.32 25.25 2.84
N VAL A 189 9.67 26.34 2.47
CA VAL A 189 9.25 27.38 3.42
C VAL A 189 7.86 27.07 3.96
N TYR A 190 7.75 26.93 5.27
CA TYR A 190 6.48 26.73 5.98
C TYR A 190 5.77 28.08 6.12
N SER A 191 4.82 28.33 5.21
CA SER A 191 4.00 29.55 5.19
C SER A 191 2.64 29.29 5.84
N PRO A 192 2.15 30.19 6.72
CA PRO A 192 0.79 30.10 7.25
C PRO A 192 -0.28 30.24 6.16
N ASP A 193 0.05 30.89 5.04
CA ASP A 193 -0.85 30.99 3.90
C ASP A 193 -0.83 29.70 3.08
N ILE A 194 -1.87 28.90 3.27
CA ILE A 194 -2.09 27.61 2.60
C ILE A 194 -2.05 27.74 1.07
N THR A 195 -2.50 28.87 0.52
CA THR A 195 -2.52 29.10 -0.92
C THR A 195 -1.12 29.22 -1.52
N SER A 196 -0.16 29.69 -0.72
CA SER A 196 1.27 29.71 -1.07
C SER A 196 1.99 28.40 -0.73
N PHE A 197 1.61 27.76 0.38
CA PHE A 197 2.30 26.58 0.90
C PHE A 197 2.02 25.31 0.07
N ILE A 198 0.75 25.03 -0.25
CA ILE A 198 0.37 23.81 -0.99
C ILE A 198 1.08 23.72 -2.35
N PRO A 199 1.08 24.77 -3.21
CA PRO A 199 1.80 24.72 -4.48
C PRO A 199 3.30 24.45 -4.32
N ASN A 200 3.93 25.02 -3.28
CA ASN A 200 5.34 24.79 -3.00
C ASN A 200 5.61 23.32 -2.64
N VAL A 201 4.78 22.72 -1.76
CA VAL A 201 4.86 21.29 -1.43
C VAL A 201 4.63 20.43 -2.67
N LEU A 202 3.64 20.76 -3.49
CA LEU A 202 3.34 20.02 -4.73
C LEU A 202 4.47 20.10 -5.76
N MET A 203 5.22 21.19 -5.80
CA MET A 203 6.40 21.31 -6.66
C MET A 203 7.48 20.29 -6.27
N PHE A 204 7.82 20.19 -4.98
CA PHE A 204 8.76 19.18 -4.49
C PHE A 204 8.24 17.75 -4.65
N ALA A 205 6.93 17.53 -4.42
CA ALA A 205 6.30 16.23 -4.63
C ALA A 205 6.38 15.79 -6.10
N SER A 206 6.09 16.72 -7.02
CA SER A 206 6.18 16.50 -8.47
C SER A 206 7.62 16.22 -8.89
N PHE A 207 8.60 16.91 -8.29
CA PHE A 207 10.02 16.64 -8.51
C PHE A 207 10.39 15.20 -8.11
N GLY A 208 10.06 14.78 -6.88
CA GLY A 208 10.36 13.42 -6.40
C GLY A 208 9.68 12.34 -7.24
N VAL A 209 8.41 12.50 -7.56
CA VAL A 209 7.65 11.56 -8.40
C VAL A 209 8.21 11.52 -9.82
N GLY A 210 8.45 12.68 -10.43
CA GLY A 210 8.97 12.77 -11.79
C GLY A 210 10.34 12.12 -11.92
N LEU A 211 11.25 12.40 -10.98
CA LEU A 211 12.60 11.85 -10.97
C LEU A 211 12.58 10.31 -10.75
N TYR A 212 11.70 9.82 -9.87
CA TYR A 212 11.48 8.38 -9.70
C TYR A 212 11.00 7.70 -10.99
N ILE A 213 9.99 8.28 -11.67
CA ILE A 213 9.46 7.73 -12.93
C ILE A 213 10.53 7.74 -14.02
N ILE A 214 11.29 8.84 -14.16
CA ILE A 214 12.36 8.94 -15.17
C ILE A 214 13.44 7.89 -14.94
N ILE A 215 13.98 7.78 -13.71
CA ILE A 215 15.04 6.79 -13.43
C ILE A 215 14.52 5.38 -13.65
N THR A 216 13.35 5.04 -13.11
CA THR A 216 12.78 3.69 -13.26
C THR A 216 12.46 3.33 -14.71
N TYR A 217 12.04 4.29 -15.52
CA TYR A 217 11.92 4.14 -16.98
C TYR A 217 13.27 3.85 -17.65
N LEU A 218 14.37 4.47 -17.21
CA LEU A 218 15.69 4.22 -17.82
C LEU A 218 16.27 2.84 -17.46
N ILE A 219 16.07 2.37 -16.22
CA ILE A 219 16.76 1.18 -15.68
C ILE A 219 15.93 -0.12 -15.71
N ASP A 220 14.63 -0.06 -15.96
CA ASP A 220 13.74 -1.22 -15.88
C ASP A 220 12.89 -1.42 -17.14
N ASN A 221 12.99 -2.62 -17.74
CA ASN A 221 12.26 -2.98 -18.97
C ASN A 221 10.74 -2.97 -18.76
N LYS A 222 10.25 -3.36 -17.58
CA LYS A 222 8.82 -3.48 -17.33
C LYS A 222 8.15 -2.12 -17.30
N ILE A 223 8.82 -1.14 -16.68
CA ILE A 223 8.35 0.25 -16.65
C ILE A 223 8.40 0.87 -18.05
N ARG A 224 9.44 0.60 -18.85
CA ARG A 224 9.45 0.99 -20.27
C ARG A 224 8.24 0.45 -21.02
N ASN A 225 7.99 -0.85 -20.90
CA ASN A 225 6.86 -1.50 -21.57
C ASN A 225 5.52 -0.92 -21.11
N LEU A 226 5.36 -0.63 -19.82
CA LEU A 226 4.16 0.02 -19.28
C LEU A 226 3.94 1.41 -19.90
N VAL A 227 4.99 2.25 -19.92
CA VAL A 227 4.90 3.60 -20.50
C VAL A 227 4.57 3.55 -21.99
N HIS A 228 5.20 2.64 -22.75
CA HIS A 228 4.90 2.45 -24.17
C HIS A 228 3.45 2.01 -24.39
N ALA A 229 2.93 1.09 -23.56
CA ALA A 229 1.55 0.64 -23.63
C ALA A 229 0.56 1.78 -23.35
N ILE A 230 0.84 2.64 -22.36
CA ILE A 230 0.02 3.82 -22.05
C ILE A 230 0.01 4.80 -23.23
N ILE A 231 1.19 5.11 -23.80
CA ILE A 231 1.30 6.03 -24.95
C ILE A 231 0.57 5.46 -26.17
N TYR A 232 0.71 4.16 -26.42
CA TYR A 232 0.04 3.48 -27.51
C TYR A 232 -1.49 3.61 -27.39
N GLU A 233 -2.05 3.27 -26.23
CA GLU A 233 -3.49 3.34 -25.95
C GLU A 233 -4.06 4.77 -26.11
N ILE A 234 -3.31 5.78 -25.69
CA ILE A 234 -3.72 7.19 -25.84
C ILE A 234 -3.73 7.61 -27.32
N LYS A 235 -2.78 7.10 -28.12
CA LYS A 235 -2.71 7.40 -29.56
C LYS A 235 -3.81 6.67 -30.34
N THR A 236 -4.10 5.42 -30.01
CA THR A 236 -5.14 4.64 -30.70
C THR A 236 -6.55 5.11 -30.38
N LYS A 237 -6.84 5.58 -29.16
CA LYS A 237 -8.15 6.18 -28.82
C LYS A 237 -8.45 7.52 -29.48
N LYS A 238 -7.44 8.18 -30.06
CA LYS A 238 -7.60 9.43 -30.83
C LYS A 238 -7.82 9.19 -32.33
N SER A 239 -7.75 7.93 -32.79
CA SER A 239 -8.11 7.50 -34.15
C SER A 239 -9.50 6.87 -34.18
#